data_AF-A0A2N2ZKZ9-F1
#
_entry.id   AF-A0A2N2ZKZ9-F1
#
_cell.length_a   1.000
_cell.length_b   1.000
_cell.length_c   1.000
_cell.angle_alpha   90.00
_cell.angle_beta   90.00
_cell.angle_gamma   90.00
#
_symmetry.space_group_name_H-M   'P 1'
#
loop_
_entity.id
_entity.type
_entity.pdbx_description
1 polymer ?
#
loop_
_entity_poly.entity_id
_entity_poly.type
_entity_poly.pdbx_seq_one_letter_code
_entity_poly.pdbx_strand_id
1 'polypeptide(L)'
;MMKSLFLIIALLSSAIIYGQESDSTFTNEGESEKPKVELSGYVRGSFQGFSKNYDFSNIFAQFALKGKYAGKHTILNAEVWFLGGQQFGSFYNQMHIIEAYAGYVSDKFDFTVGNQIVKWGRTDGFSPTDNISHKDYFFLTSDTDDQIRSNFMARAKYRISPAVDMEFIAIPFYKPSSYRFDLFNMGEYATFGEETIPERKFANATLAGRINFELPGAGFSVSYFRGYDPYHGFDIKSIGLNMAAPEPAPEILYTSSSYLKQTIGADFAISAGSFIFRGEAAWNITKGEEVYIYTPASALSYVAAAEKDFGGYLTILQYIGKYTPGFREIHEPVINNPSDPTRMLIYMQDMVYYQSRMFNRKIFNQQKRSNHALALTIRKTFAYETITAEMTGYYNITSREYLLRPKVSWKTSDNLTLSIGGHYMAGPEESIFDYSGPVMNGIFLELKASF
;
A
#
# COMPACT_ATOMS: atom_id res chain seq x y z
N MET A 1 13.16 -7.06 -41.78
CA MET A 1 11.85 -7.75 -41.70
C MET A 1 12.00 -8.80 -40.60
N MET A 2 11.10 -8.83 -39.61
CA MET A 2 11.21 -9.49 -38.28
C MET A 2 11.91 -8.65 -37.19
N LYS A 3 11.14 -7.73 -36.62
CA LYS A 3 11.31 -7.17 -35.27
C LYS A 3 9.90 -7.12 -34.66
N SER A 4 9.50 -8.19 -33.96
CA SER A 4 8.29 -8.19 -33.11
C SER A 4 8.14 -9.56 -32.48
N LEU A 5 8.56 -9.69 -31.22
CA LEU A 5 7.92 -10.55 -30.21
C LEU A 5 8.56 -10.20 -28.87
N PHE A 6 8.07 -9.14 -28.24
CA PHE A 6 8.37 -8.84 -26.84
C PHE A 6 7.10 -9.03 -26.05
N LEU A 7 7.20 -9.95 -25.10
CA LEU A 7 6.14 -10.38 -24.22
C LEU A 7 6.45 -9.84 -22.83
N ILE A 8 5.51 -9.12 -22.23
CA ILE A 8 5.84 -8.08 -21.25
C ILE A 8 4.91 -8.18 -20.06
N ILE A 9 5.12 -9.07 -19.08
CA ILE A 9 4.31 -9.15 -17.84
C ILE A 9 4.93 -8.35 -16.69
N ALA A 10 4.11 -7.47 -16.12
CA ALA A 10 4.47 -6.40 -15.22
C ALA A 10 3.34 -5.67 -14.42
N LEU A 11 3.17 -5.85 -13.09
CA LEU A 11 2.28 -5.05 -12.20
C LEU A 11 2.90 -4.45 -10.90
N LEU A 12 2.17 -3.54 -10.27
CA LEU A 12 2.48 -2.49 -9.28
C LEU A 12 3.38 -2.72 -8.05
N SER A 13 4.17 -1.67 -7.72
CA SER A 13 4.08 -0.98 -6.41
C SER A 13 4.75 0.41 -6.43
N SER A 14 4.01 1.52 -6.21
CA SER A 14 4.57 2.80 -5.70
C SER A 14 3.53 3.88 -5.40
N ALA A 15 3.75 4.56 -4.26
CA ALA A 15 3.35 5.92 -3.87
C ALA A 15 1.84 6.27 -3.86
N ILE A 16 1.26 6.23 -2.66
CA ILE A 16 -0.07 6.76 -2.35
C ILE A 16 0.06 7.62 -1.10
N ILE A 17 -0.63 8.76 -1.08
CA ILE A 17 -0.38 9.85 -0.13
C ILE A 17 -1.55 9.96 0.84
N TYR A 18 -1.23 9.95 2.13
CA TYR A 18 -2.19 9.91 3.23
C TYR A 18 -2.45 11.32 3.77
N GLY A 19 -3.69 11.58 4.16
CA GLY A 19 -4.05 12.70 5.02
C GLY A 19 -4.38 12.14 6.39
N GLN A 20 -3.55 12.43 7.39
CA GLN A 20 -3.85 12.05 8.77
C GLN A 20 -4.82 13.07 9.39
N GLU A 21 -6.02 12.63 9.77
CA GLU A 21 -6.78 13.25 10.86
C GLU A 21 -6.28 12.63 12.17
N SER A 22 -5.73 13.47 13.05
CA SER A 22 -5.26 13.07 14.37
C SER A 22 -6.45 12.89 15.31
N ASP A 23 -6.99 11.68 15.40
CA ASP A 23 -7.97 11.34 16.43
C ASP A 23 -7.24 10.77 17.66
N SER A 24 -6.80 11.66 18.54
CA SER A 24 -6.41 11.28 19.90
C SER A 24 -6.50 12.48 20.87
N THR A 25 -7.71 12.82 21.27
CA THR A 25 -7.97 13.55 22.52
C THR A 25 -8.67 12.61 23.47
N PHE A 26 -7.90 11.91 24.31
CA PHE A 26 -8.40 11.33 25.55
C PHE A 26 -8.09 12.32 26.67
N THR A 27 -9.07 13.16 27.01
CA THR A 27 -9.05 13.97 28.22
C THR A 27 -9.49 13.11 29.40
N ASN A 28 -8.60 12.92 30.37
CA ASN A 28 -8.93 12.38 31.68
C ASN A 28 -9.55 13.49 32.53
N GLU A 29 -10.85 13.42 32.80
CA GLU A 29 -11.44 14.02 34.00
C GLU A 29 -12.32 12.99 34.70
N GLY A 30 -12.09 12.82 36.00
CA GLY A 30 -12.73 11.83 36.83
C GLY A 30 -14.17 12.19 37.16
N GLU A 31 -15.11 11.54 36.50
CA GLU A 31 -16.46 11.26 36.99
C GLU A 31 -16.84 9.85 36.53
N SER A 32 -17.72 9.16 37.25
CA SER A 32 -18.06 7.75 36.99
C SER A 32 -18.55 7.54 35.54
N GLU A 33 -17.68 7.08 34.66
CA GLU A 33 -17.99 6.93 33.23
C GLU A 33 -19.03 5.82 33.03
N LYS A 34 -20.24 6.24 32.66
CA LYS A 34 -21.21 5.32 32.05
C LYS A 34 -20.61 4.78 30.76
N PRO A 35 -20.81 3.50 30.43
CA PRO A 35 -20.33 2.94 29.18
C PRO A 35 -20.83 3.76 28.00
N LYS A 36 -19.91 4.21 27.14
CA LYS A 36 -20.23 4.99 25.94
C LYS A 36 -20.40 4.02 24.78
N VAL A 37 -21.64 3.89 24.30
CA VAL A 37 -21.95 3.19 23.05
C VAL A 37 -22.08 4.23 21.96
N GLU A 38 -21.32 4.08 20.88
CA GLU A 38 -21.42 4.91 19.70
C GLU A 38 -21.77 4.03 18.51
N LEU A 39 -22.86 4.40 17.82
CA LEU A 39 -23.24 3.82 16.55
C LEU A 39 -23.20 4.94 15.52
N SER A 40 -22.46 4.73 14.44
CA SER A 40 -22.36 5.66 13.33
C SER A 40 -22.22 4.89 12.02
N GLY A 41 -22.23 5.60 10.91
CA GLY A 41 -22.00 4.96 9.62
C GLY A 41 -22.06 5.94 8.48
N TYR A 42 -22.07 5.39 7.28
CA TYR A 42 -22.28 6.18 6.08
C TYR A 42 -22.83 5.34 4.93
N VAL A 43 -23.51 6.01 4.00
CA VAL A 43 -23.78 5.52 2.67
C VAL A 43 -22.96 6.34 1.69
N ARG A 44 -22.32 5.70 0.72
CA ARG A 44 -21.68 6.41 -0.39
C ARG A 44 -21.95 5.77 -1.74
N GLY A 45 -22.00 6.61 -2.76
CA GLY A 45 -21.87 6.23 -4.15
C GLY A 45 -20.55 6.77 -4.69
N SER A 46 -19.79 5.93 -5.37
CA SER A 46 -18.48 6.29 -5.94
C SER A 46 -18.39 5.84 -7.39
N PHE A 47 -17.81 6.71 -8.20
CA PHE A 47 -17.51 6.51 -9.60
C PHE A 47 -16.04 6.83 -9.84
N GLN A 48 -15.35 5.96 -10.55
CA GLN A 48 -14.06 6.21 -11.16
C GLN A 48 -14.01 5.60 -12.56
N GLY A 49 -13.54 6.36 -13.53
CA GLY A 49 -13.52 5.92 -14.92
C GLY A 49 -12.72 6.82 -15.84
N PHE A 50 -12.89 6.60 -17.14
CA PHE A 50 -12.16 7.27 -18.21
C PHE A 50 -10.65 6.96 -18.21
N SER A 51 -10.31 5.73 -17.86
CA SER A 51 -8.97 5.19 -18.11
C SER A 51 -8.84 4.79 -19.59
N LYS A 52 -7.62 4.50 -20.06
CA LYS A 52 -7.41 4.06 -21.45
C LYS A 52 -8.07 2.71 -21.74
N ASN A 53 -8.05 1.80 -20.76
CA ASN A 53 -8.51 0.43 -20.91
C ASN A 53 -9.96 0.22 -20.44
N TYR A 54 -10.48 1.11 -19.58
CA TYR A 54 -11.80 1.00 -18.98
C TYR A 54 -12.51 2.35 -18.95
N ASP A 55 -13.68 2.42 -19.58
CA ASP A 55 -14.63 3.54 -19.41
C ASP A 55 -15.07 3.66 -17.95
N PHE A 56 -15.30 2.50 -17.31
CA PHE A 56 -15.72 2.37 -15.92
C PHE A 56 -14.72 1.49 -15.16
N SER A 57 -13.75 2.12 -14.51
CA SER A 57 -12.73 1.42 -13.71
C SER A 57 -13.33 0.88 -12.40
N ASN A 58 -14.13 1.68 -11.70
CA ASN A 58 -14.83 1.28 -10.47
C ASN A 58 -16.10 2.11 -10.27
N ILE A 59 -17.26 1.46 -10.14
CA ILE A 59 -18.53 2.11 -9.80
C ILE A 59 -19.19 1.27 -8.73
N PHE A 60 -19.51 1.86 -7.59
CA PHE A 60 -20.14 1.12 -6.50
C PHE A 60 -21.00 1.98 -5.59
N ALA A 61 -21.96 1.31 -4.94
CA ALA A 61 -22.63 1.79 -3.75
C ALA A 61 -22.07 1.04 -2.53
N GLN A 62 -21.93 1.75 -1.42
CA GLN A 62 -21.46 1.18 -0.16
C GLN A 62 -22.32 1.67 1.00
N PHE A 63 -22.69 0.74 1.88
CA PHE A 63 -23.18 1.02 3.22
C PHE A 63 -22.14 0.57 4.25
N ALA A 64 -21.73 1.48 5.13
CA ALA A 64 -20.81 1.22 6.22
C ALA A 64 -21.52 1.40 7.55
N LEU A 65 -21.36 0.42 8.44
CA LEU A 65 -21.85 0.46 9.82
C LEU A 65 -20.67 0.37 10.77
N LYS A 66 -20.60 1.31 11.72
CA LYS A 66 -19.54 1.42 12.72
C LYS A 66 -20.14 1.37 14.12
N GLY A 67 -19.59 0.48 14.96
CA GLY A 67 -19.99 0.35 16.35
C GLY A 67 -18.77 0.42 17.26
N LYS A 68 -18.82 1.28 18.28
CA LYS A 68 -17.81 1.38 19.32
C LYS A 68 -18.46 1.24 20.69
N TYR A 69 -17.76 0.55 21.58
CA TYR A 69 -18.10 0.48 23.00
C TYR A 69 -16.83 0.72 23.80
N ALA A 70 -16.89 1.66 24.73
CA ALA A 70 -15.86 1.89 25.73
C ALA A 70 -16.50 1.82 27.13
N GLY A 71 -16.07 0.84 27.92
CA GLY A 71 -16.33 0.75 29.35
C GLY A 71 -15.01 0.79 30.12
N LYS A 72 -15.08 0.73 31.47
CA LYS A 72 -13.92 0.89 32.35
C LYS A 72 -12.68 0.04 31.97
N HIS A 73 -12.91 -1.21 31.58
CA HIS A 73 -11.83 -2.16 31.24
C HIS A 73 -12.09 -2.92 29.94
N THR A 74 -13.08 -2.51 29.16
CA THR A 74 -13.54 -3.26 27.99
C THR A 74 -13.69 -2.30 26.83
N ILE A 75 -13.09 -2.67 25.71
CA ILE A 75 -13.28 -1.98 24.43
C ILE A 75 -13.82 -2.96 23.40
N LEU A 76 -14.78 -2.49 22.58
CA LEU A 76 -15.22 -3.17 21.37
C LEU A 76 -15.18 -2.15 20.22
N ASN A 77 -14.73 -2.60 19.05
CA ASN A 77 -14.78 -1.82 17.83
C ASN A 77 -15.16 -2.74 16.67
N ALA A 78 -16.11 -2.30 15.85
CA ALA A 78 -16.52 -2.99 14.65
C ALA A 78 -16.81 -1.98 13.53
N GLU A 79 -16.32 -2.26 12.34
CA GLU A 79 -16.66 -1.58 11.10
C GLU A 79 -16.87 -2.60 10.00
N VAL A 80 -18.07 -2.63 9.43
CA VAL A 80 -18.46 -3.55 8.35
C VAL A 80 -18.95 -2.73 7.17
N TRP A 81 -18.46 -3.07 5.98
CA TRP A 81 -18.89 -2.48 4.72
C TRP A 81 -19.65 -3.51 3.90
N PHE A 82 -20.79 -3.08 3.35
CA PHE A 82 -21.53 -3.79 2.32
C PHE A 82 -21.35 -3.01 1.03
N LEU A 83 -20.76 -3.64 0.01
CA LEU A 83 -20.42 -3.00 -1.26
C LEU A 83 -21.06 -3.76 -2.41
N GLY A 84 -21.57 -3.05 -3.40
CA GLY A 84 -22.12 -3.63 -4.62
C GLY A 84 -21.90 -2.71 -5.81
N GLY A 85 -21.49 -3.28 -6.94
CA GLY A 85 -21.15 -2.48 -8.12
C GLY A 85 -20.43 -3.25 -9.22
N GLN A 86 -19.65 -2.52 -10.00
CA GLN A 86 -18.81 -3.03 -11.08
C GLN A 86 -17.38 -2.51 -10.93
N GLN A 87 -16.40 -3.40 -11.10
CA GLN A 87 -14.98 -3.06 -11.06
C GLN A 87 -14.29 -3.74 -12.25
N PHE A 88 -13.60 -2.97 -13.09
CA PHE A 88 -12.90 -3.45 -14.30
C PHE A 88 -13.72 -4.43 -15.17
N GLY A 89 -14.98 -4.09 -15.42
CA GLY A 89 -15.87 -4.92 -16.26
C GLY A 89 -16.62 -6.05 -15.54
N SER A 90 -16.30 -6.32 -14.26
CA SER A 90 -16.93 -7.42 -13.50
C SER A 90 -17.85 -6.88 -12.41
N PHE A 91 -19.06 -7.43 -12.35
CA PHE A 91 -20.00 -7.13 -11.25
C PHE A 91 -19.59 -7.85 -9.97
N TYR A 92 -19.79 -7.19 -8.83
CA TYR A 92 -19.52 -7.77 -7.52
C TYR A 92 -20.55 -7.30 -6.49
N ASN A 93 -20.77 -8.14 -5.49
CA ASN A 93 -21.44 -7.81 -4.24
C ASN A 93 -20.65 -8.48 -3.11
N GLN A 94 -20.20 -7.69 -2.14
CA GLN A 94 -19.27 -8.16 -1.11
C GLN A 94 -19.59 -7.54 0.25
N MET A 95 -19.22 -8.27 1.30
CA MET A 95 -19.19 -7.76 2.67
C MET A 95 -17.73 -7.77 3.14
N HIS A 96 -17.24 -6.62 3.59
CA HIS A 96 -15.89 -6.48 4.14
C HIS A 96 -15.96 -6.21 5.64
N ILE A 97 -15.23 -6.99 6.43
CA ILE A 97 -14.99 -6.70 7.84
C ILE A 97 -13.71 -5.86 7.91
N ILE A 98 -13.88 -4.55 8.05
CA ILE A 98 -12.77 -3.59 8.06
C ILE A 98 -12.05 -3.64 9.39
N GLU A 99 -12.79 -3.52 10.49
CA GLU A 99 -12.29 -3.80 11.83
C GLU A 99 -13.35 -4.58 12.60
N ALA A 100 -12.92 -5.48 13.48
CA ALA A 100 -13.78 -6.21 14.39
C ALA A 100 -12.90 -6.81 15.49
N TYR A 101 -12.82 -6.14 16.63
CA TYR A 101 -11.99 -6.57 17.75
C TYR A 101 -12.60 -6.21 19.10
N ALA A 102 -12.14 -6.94 20.10
CA ALA A 102 -12.47 -6.72 21.50
C ALA A 102 -11.19 -6.76 22.34
N GLY A 103 -11.22 -6.13 23.50
CA GLY A 103 -10.06 -6.18 24.37
C GLY A 103 -10.27 -5.65 25.77
N TYR A 104 -9.24 -5.90 26.58
CA TYR A 104 -9.04 -5.28 27.88
C TYR A 104 -8.26 -3.98 27.71
N VAL A 105 -8.67 -2.93 28.42
CA VAL A 105 -7.97 -1.64 28.44
C VAL A 105 -7.79 -1.15 29.87
N SER A 106 -6.65 -0.51 30.15
CA SER A 106 -6.35 0.08 31.46
C SER A 106 -5.28 1.16 31.35
N ASP A 107 -5.04 1.87 32.45
CA ASP A 107 -4.03 2.94 32.52
C ASP A 107 -2.61 2.47 32.16
N LYS A 108 -2.29 1.17 32.37
CA LYS A 108 -0.95 0.61 32.12
C LYS A 108 -0.89 -0.39 30.98
N PHE A 109 -1.97 -1.10 30.70
CA PHE A 109 -1.94 -2.24 29.81
C PHE A 109 -3.23 -2.39 29.01
N ASP A 110 -3.08 -2.57 27.70
CA ASP A 110 -4.17 -2.96 26.81
C ASP A 110 -3.84 -4.29 26.13
N PHE A 111 -4.87 -5.08 25.89
CA PHE A 111 -4.79 -6.29 25.09
C PHE A 111 -6.04 -6.43 24.22
N THR A 112 -5.87 -6.41 22.90
CA THR A 112 -6.96 -6.53 21.93
C THR A 112 -6.73 -7.70 20.98
N VAL A 113 -7.81 -8.37 20.60
CA VAL A 113 -7.78 -9.48 19.64
C VAL A 113 -8.91 -9.32 18.62
N GLY A 114 -8.58 -9.50 17.35
CA GLY A 114 -9.53 -9.45 16.24
C GLY A 114 -8.94 -8.80 15.00
N ASN A 115 -9.81 -8.45 14.05
CA ASN A 115 -9.43 -7.74 12.83
C ASN A 115 -9.15 -6.27 13.19
N GLN A 116 -7.90 -5.85 13.03
CA GLN A 116 -7.42 -4.51 13.39
C GLN A 116 -6.63 -3.91 12.23
N ILE A 117 -6.71 -2.60 12.07
CA ILE A 117 -5.78 -1.83 11.23
C ILE A 117 -4.72 -1.23 12.14
N VAL A 118 -3.45 -1.43 11.80
CA VAL A 118 -2.32 -0.80 12.49
C VAL A 118 -1.47 -0.11 11.45
N LYS A 119 -1.28 1.20 11.60
CA LYS A 119 -0.35 2.00 10.82
C LYS A 119 0.81 2.42 11.71
N TRP A 120 2.03 2.07 11.31
CA TRP A 120 3.26 2.57 11.93
C TRP A 120 3.90 3.67 11.08
N GLY A 121 4.76 4.47 11.71
CA GLY A 121 5.37 5.63 11.11
C GLY A 121 4.65 6.94 11.44
N ARG A 122 5.27 8.03 11.02
CA ARG A 122 4.86 9.41 11.26
C ARG A 122 4.75 10.21 9.96
N THR A 123 5.29 9.73 8.85
CA THR A 123 5.27 10.43 7.56
C THR A 123 4.02 10.09 6.76
N ASP A 124 3.54 11.09 6.01
CA ASP A 124 2.37 10.93 5.17
C ASP A 124 2.71 10.16 3.90
N GLY A 125 1.83 9.26 3.47
CA GLY A 125 1.95 8.52 2.21
C GLY A 125 3.00 7.40 2.16
N PHE A 126 4.27 7.76 2.28
CA PHE A 126 5.37 6.81 2.23
C PHE A 126 5.89 6.51 3.62
N SER A 127 5.45 5.41 4.23
CA SER A 127 5.94 4.96 5.54
C SER A 127 6.73 3.65 5.38
N PRO A 128 8.08 3.69 5.37
CA PRO A 128 8.91 2.48 5.29
C PRO A 128 8.85 1.65 6.57
N THR A 129 8.36 2.21 7.68
CA THR A 129 8.18 1.49 8.95
C THR A 129 6.81 0.80 9.07
N ASP A 130 5.85 1.13 8.22
CA ASP A 130 4.54 0.47 8.14
C ASP A 130 4.62 -0.87 7.40
N ASN A 131 4.73 -1.95 8.18
CA ASN A 131 4.87 -3.32 7.67
C ASN A 131 3.67 -4.21 8.07
N ILE A 132 2.67 -3.66 8.76
CA ILE A 132 1.65 -4.45 9.44
C ILE A 132 0.43 -4.65 8.57
N SER A 133 -0.22 -3.56 8.14
CA SER A 133 -1.46 -3.63 7.36
C SER A 133 -1.17 -3.80 5.86
N HIS A 134 -1.91 -4.73 5.24
CA HIS A 134 -1.89 -4.90 3.79
C HIS A 134 -2.83 -3.90 3.10
N LYS A 135 -2.66 -3.69 1.80
CA LYS A 135 -3.42 -2.69 1.04
C LYS A 135 -4.12 -3.28 -0.17
N ASP A 136 -5.28 -2.76 -0.50
CA ASP A 136 -5.97 -3.03 -1.74
C ASP A 136 -5.83 -1.82 -2.67
N TYR A 137 -4.78 -1.84 -3.50
CA TYR A 137 -4.43 -0.71 -4.37
C TYR A 137 -5.47 -0.44 -5.46
N PHE A 138 -6.39 -1.39 -5.68
CA PHE A 138 -7.45 -1.32 -6.68
C PHE A 138 -8.79 -0.96 -6.05
N PHE A 139 -8.82 -0.72 -4.74
CA PHE A 139 -9.96 -0.05 -4.13
C PHE A 139 -9.86 1.45 -4.42
N LEU A 140 -10.40 1.78 -5.59
CA LEU A 140 -10.34 3.08 -6.22
C LEU A 140 -11.46 3.98 -5.67
N THR A 141 -11.10 4.91 -4.78
CA THR A 141 -12.02 5.86 -4.13
C THR A 141 -11.42 7.27 -4.01
N SER A 142 -12.23 8.23 -3.56
CA SER A 142 -11.79 9.60 -3.33
C SER A 142 -10.82 9.73 -2.13
N ASP A 143 -10.79 8.72 -1.27
CA ASP A 143 -9.93 8.64 -0.09
C ASP A 143 -9.03 7.41 -0.15
N THR A 144 -7.75 7.65 -0.32
CA THR A 144 -6.77 6.57 -0.45
C THR A 144 -6.55 5.77 0.84
N ASP A 145 -7.00 6.28 1.99
CA ASP A 145 -6.98 5.52 3.24
C ASP A 145 -7.91 4.32 3.20
N ASP A 146 -8.95 4.35 2.36
CA ASP A 146 -9.85 3.22 2.17
C ASP A 146 -9.16 1.97 1.64
N GLN A 147 -7.95 2.10 1.10
CA GLN A 147 -7.18 0.96 0.59
C GLN A 147 -6.58 0.11 1.70
N ILE A 148 -6.48 0.63 2.92
CA ILE A 148 -5.84 -0.07 4.02
C ILE A 148 -6.78 -1.13 4.56
N ARG A 149 -6.24 -2.34 4.80
CA ARG A 149 -7.01 -3.51 5.22
C ARG A 149 -6.51 -4.04 6.56
N SER A 150 -7.41 -4.72 7.26
CA SER A 150 -7.11 -5.31 8.56
C SER A 150 -6.47 -6.69 8.47
N ASN A 151 -5.65 -6.94 9.47
CA ASN A 151 -5.20 -8.28 9.81
C ASN A 151 -5.93 -8.76 11.07
N PHE A 152 -6.24 -10.06 11.10
CA PHE A 152 -6.56 -10.69 12.37
C PHE A 152 -5.28 -10.71 13.21
N MET A 153 -5.29 -10.12 14.40
CA MET A 153 -4.11 -10.02 15.25
C MET A 153 -4.44 -10.02 16.73
N ALA A 154 -3.47 -10.42 17.53
CA ALA A 154 -3.39 -10.08 18.94
C ALA A 154 -2.42 -8.89 19.09
N ARG A 155 -2.82 -7.89 19.86
CA ARG A 155 -2.06 -6.66 20.10
C ARG A 155 -2.02 -6.38 21.58
N ALA A 156 -0.82 -6.14 22.11
CA ALA A 156 -0.60 -5.77 23.49
C ALA A 156 0.11 -4.42 23.56
N LYS A 157 -0.40 -3.49 24.36
CA LYS A 157 0.23 -2.19 24.60
C LYS A 157 0.55 -2.03 26.08
N TYR A 158 1.78 -1.65 26.40
CA TYR A 158 2.23 -1.39 27.76
C TYR A 158 2.70 0.05 27.90
N ARG A 159 2.03 0.83 28.75
CA ARG A 159 2.35 2.24 29.02
C ARG A 159 3.31 2.31 30.20
N ILE A 160 4.58 2.63 29.92
CA ILE A 160 5.62 2.78 30.95
C ILE A 160 5.41 4.12 31.69
N SER A 161 5.11 5.17 30.92
CA SER A 161 4.78 6.51 31.38
C SER A 161 3.84 7.19 30.37
N PRO A 162 3.29 8.38 30.65
CA PRO A 162 2.52 9.13 29.66
C PRO A 162 3.28 9.45 28.36
N ALA A 163 4.62 9.45 28.42
CA ALA A 163 5.48 9.77 27.30
C ALA A 163 6.10 8.55 26.63
N VAL A 164 5.99 7.34 27.21
CA VAL A 164 6.66 6.14 26.71
C VAL A 164 5.76 4.92 26.77
N ASP A 165 5.58 4.27 25.62
CA ASP A 165 4.83 3.02 25.49
C ASP A 165 5.55 1.97 24.64
N MET A 166 5.23 0.71 24.91
CA MET A 166 5.64 -0.43 24.08
C MET A 166 4.41 -1.09 23.49
N GLU A 167 4.54 -1.58 22.27
CA GLU A 167 3.51 -2.31 21.55
C GLU A 167 4.08 -3.61 20.99
N PHE A 168 3.30 -4.68 21.11
CA PHE A 168 3.61 -5.99 20.57
C PHE A 168 2.42 -6.50 19.74
N ILE A 169 2.71 -7.02 18.55
CA ILE A 169 1.71 -7.51 17.60
C ILE A 169 2.08 -8.93 17.19
N ALA A 170 1.08 -9.80 17.18
CA ALA A 170 1.16 -11.14 16.62
C ALA A 170 0.04 -11.35 15.60
N ILE A 171 0.40 -11.66 14.35
CA ILE A 171 -0.54 -11.98 13.27
C ILE A 171 -0.33 -13.44 12.86
N PRO A 172 -1.33 -14.33 13.06
CA PRO A 172 -1.17 -15.76 12.80
C PRO A 172 -1.20 -16.14 11.32
N PHE A 173 -1.84 -15.33 10.46
CA PHE A 173 -2.01 -15.63 9.04
C PHE A 173 -1.68 -14.41 8.19
N TYR A 174 -0.83 -14.63 7.19
CA TYR A 174 -0.45 -13.61 6.22
C TYR A 174 -1.58 -13.31 5.22
N LYS A 175 -1.65 -12.05 4.79
CA LYS A 175 -2.48 -11.57 3.68
C LYS A 175 -1.64 -10.62 2.81
N PRO A 176 -1.57 -10.85 1.48
CA PRO A 176 -0.86 -9.96 0.57
C PRO A 176 -1.65 -8.68 0.30
N SER A 177 -0.93 -7.64 -0.14
CA SER A 177 -1.57 -6.49 -0.77
C SER A 177 -2.12 -6.88 -2.14
N SER A 178 -3.27 -6.34 -2.52
CA SER A 178 -3.85 -6.59 -3.84
C SER A 178 -3.14 -5.73 -4.87
N TYR A 179 -2.27 -6.35 -5.65
CA TYR A 179 -1.74 -5.73 -6.85
C TYR A 179 -2.64 -5.95 -8.06
N ARG A 180 -3.39 -7.04 -8.27
CA ARG A 180 -4.18 -7.27 -9.50
C ARG A 180 -3.35 -7.37 -10.79
N PHE A 181 -2.32 -8.24 -10.74
CA PHE A 181 -1.37 -8.48 -11.84
C PHE A 181 -2.04 -8.81 -13.19
N ASP A 182 -3.24 -9.35 -13.13
CA ASP A 182 -4.09 -9.70 -14.26
C ASP A 182 -4.59 -8.51 -15.11
N LEU A 183 -4.58 -7.28 -14.59
CA LEU A 183 -5.19 -6.13 -15.29
C LEU A 183 -4.26 -5.42 -16.27
N PHE A 184 -2.94 -5.60 -16.18
CA PHE A 184 -2.03 -4.85 -17.05
C PHE A 184 -1.68 -5.63 -18.31
N ASN A 185 -1.30 -4.89 -19.37
CA ASN A 185 -0.85 -5.53 -20.59
C ASN A 185 0.52 -6.14 -20.34
N MET A 186 0.42 -7.45 -20.35
CA MET A 186 1.34 -8.40 -19.82
C MET A 186 2.08 -9.12 -21.00
N GLY A 187 1.81 -8.67 -22.23
CA GLY A 187 2.14 -9.44 -23.41
C GLY A 187 1.27 -10.69 -23.53
N GLU A 188 1.16 -11.15 -24.77
CA GLU A 188 0.09 -12.04 -25.21
C GLU A 188 0.12 -13.45 -24.62
N TYR A 189 1.29 -13.99 -24.28
CA TYR A 189 1.45 -15.39 -23.90
C TYR A 189 1.42 -15.62 -22.40
N ALA A 190 0.97 -14.64 -21.64
CA ALA A 190 1.30 -14.63 -20.25
C ALA A 190 0.08 -14.30 -19.39
N THR A 191 -0.08 -15.07 -18.33
CA THR A 191 -1.29 -15.11 -17.51
C THR A 191 -0.94 -15.20 -16.04
N PHE A 192 -1.87 -14.80 -15.17
CA PHE A 192 -1.73 -14.93 -13.72
C PHE A 192 -2.69 -15.98 -13.19
N GLY A 193 -2.13 -16.99 -12.53
CA GLY A 193 -2.90 -17.99 -11.79
C GLY A 193 -3.14 -17.57 -10.33
N GLU A 194 -3.62 -18.54 -9.56
CA GLU A 194 -3.85 -18.38 -8.12
C GLU A 194 -2.59 -17.96 -7.36
N GLU A 195 -2.80 -17.17 -6.30
CA GLU A 195 -1.74 -16.66 -5.44
C GLU A 195 -1.07 -17.77 -4.61
N THR A 196 0.25 -17.72 -4.51
CA THR A 196 1.02 -18.62 -3.65
C THR A 196 1.20 -17.99 -2.28
N ILE A 197 0.37 -18.41 -1.31
CA ILE A 197 0.42 -17.94 0.08
C ILE A 197 1.16 -18.92 0.99
N PRO A 198 1.88 -18.45 2.02
CA PRO A 198 2.56 -19.32 2.96
C PRO A 198 1.58 -20.16 3.78
N GLU A 199 2.03 -21.36 4.14
CA GLU A 199 1.24 -22.27 4.98
C GLU A 199 0.88 -21.62 6.32
N ARG A 200 -0.35 -21.89 6.80
CA ARG A 200 -0.87 -21.37 8.08
C ARG A 200 -0.28 -22.13 9.27
N LYS A 201 0.98 -21.82 9.60
CA LYS A 201 1.75 -22.39 10.72
C LYS A 201 2.32 -21.27 11.59
N PHE A 202 2.48 -21.52 12.90
CA PHE A 202 3.09 -20.55 13.82
C PHE A 202 4.49 -20.07 13.39
N ALA A 203 5.27 -20.91 12.72
CA ALA A 203 6.57 -20.53 12.18
C ALA A 203 6.50 -19.40 11.13
N ASN A 204 5.36 -19.29 10.44
CA ASN A 204 5.04 -18.28 9.42
C ASN A 204 4.24 -17.09 9.98
N ALA A 205 3.93 -17.08 11.29
CA ALA A 205 3.27 -15.95 11.91
C ALA A 205 4.18 -14.71 11.91
N THR A 206 3.56 -13.55 11.80
CA THR A 206 4.25 -12.27 11.94
C THR A 206 4.32 -11.90 13.41
N LEU A 207 5.50 -11.47 13.86
CA LEU A 207 5.73 -10.87 15.16
C LEU A 207 6.33 -9.48 14.96
N ALA A 208 5.79 -8.49 15.65
CA ALA A 208 6.31 -7.14 15.59
C ALA A 208 6.31 -6.49 16.98
N GLY A 209 7.28 -5.61 17.22
CA GLY A 209 7.40 -4.84 18.44
C GLY A 209 7.79 -3.40 18.13
N ARG A 210 7.28 -2.45 18.90
CA ARG A 210 7.61 -1.02 18.79
C ARG A 210 7.74 -0.43 20.18
N ILE A 211 8.74 0.43 20.38
CA ILE A 211 8.81 1.35 21.51
C ILE A 211 8.62 2.76 21.00
N ASN A 212 7.75 3.51 21.66
CA ASN A 212 7.32 4.83 21.25
C ASN A 212 7.60 5.86 22.34
N PHE A 213 8.07 7.03 21.93
CA PHE A 213 8.34 8.18 22.78
C PHE A 213 7.55 9.39 22.25
N GLU A 214 6.76 10.01 23.10
CA GLU A 214 6.02 11.25 22.83
C GLU A 214 6.42 12.30 23.86
N LEU A 215 7.33 13.20 23.47
CA LEU A 215 7.80 14.32 24.29
C LEU A 215 7.16 15.62 23.80
N PRO A 216 7.12 16.68 24.62
CA PRO A 216 6.68 17.99 24.16
C PRO A 216 7.49 18.47 22.94
N GLY A 217 6.83 18.58 21.79
CA GLY A 217 7.42 19.05 20.53
C GLY A 217 8.28 18.04 19.77
N ALA A 218 8.46 16.81 20.27
CA ALA A 218 9.22 15.77 19.58
C ALA A 218 8.67 14.37 19.91
N GLY A 219 8.44 13.56 18.88
CA GLY A 219 8.11 12.15 19.01
C GLY A 219 9.08 11.29 18.21
N PHE A 220 9.40 10.10 18.70
CA PHE A 220 10.19 9.11 17.95
C PHE A 220 9.85 7.67 18.36
N SER A 221 10.12 6.72 17.47
CA SER A 221 10.01 5.29 17.78
C SER A 221 11.11 4.47 17.15
N VAL A 222 11.31 3.28 17.73
CA VAL A 222 12.07 2.19 17.13
C VAL A 222 11.14 0.98 17.05
N SER A 223 11.16 0.31 15.91
CA SER A 223 10.32 -0.85 15.62
C SER A 223 11.13 -2.01 15.07
N TYR A 224 10.62 -3.21 15.32
CA TYR A 224 11.11 -4.45 14.75
C TYR A 224 9.94 -5.27 14.22
N PHE A 225 10.10 -5.84 13.04
CA PHE A 225 9.12 -6.69 12.38
C PHE A 225 9.81 -7.97 11.88
N ARG A 226 9.16 -9.12 12.06
CA ARG A 226 9.52 -10.40 11.42
C ARG A 226 8.25 -11.04 10.88
N GLY A 227 8.15 -11.21 9.57
CA GLY A 227 6.97 -11.76 8.94
C GLY A 227 7.08 -11.78 7.42
N TYR A 228 6.02 -12.22 6.76
CA TYR A 228 5.88 -12.06 5.32
C TYR A 228 5.51 -10.62 5.01
N ASP A 229 6.21 -10.01 4.05
CA ASP A 229 5.95 -8.63 3.65
C ASP A 229 4.60 -8.53 2.92
N PRO A 230 3.67 -7.66 3.34
CA PRO A 230 2.45 -7.39 2.56
C PRO A 230 2.73 -6.91 1.12
N TYR A 231 3.91 -6.35 0.86
CA TYR A 231 4.40 -5.99 -0.46
C TYR A 231 5.13 -7.18 -1.10
N HIS A 232 4.68 -7.64 -2.26
CA HIS A 232 5.13 -8.89 -2.86
C HIS A 232 5.50 -8.76 -4.35
N GLY A 233 6.14 -9.79 -4.90
CA GLY A 233 6.43 -9.88 -6.33
C GLY A 233 5.57 -10.97 -6.97
N PHE A 234 5.99 -11.42 -8.15
CA PHE A 234 5.46 -12.65 -8.75
C PHE A 234 6.58 -13.62 -9.10
N ASP A 235 6.22 -14.90 -9.11
CA ASP A 235 7.06 -16.00 -9.57
C ASP A 235 6.51 -16.63 -10.86
N ILE A 236 7.34 -17.41 -11.54
CA ILE A 236 6.97 -18.18 -12.71
C ILE A 236 6.53 -19.58 -12.26
N LYS A 237 5.24 -19.89 -12.42
CA LYS A 237 4.68 -21.20 -12.08
C LYS A 237 4.98 -22.24 -13.15
N SER A 238 4.91 -21.86 -14.42
CA SER A 238 5.32 -22.71 -15.54
C SER A 238 5.65 -21.89 -16.78
N ILE A 239 6.57 -22.43 -17.59
CA ILE A 239 6.85 -21.99 -18.96
C ILE A 239 6.56 -23.19 -19.85
N GLY A 240 5.72 -23.01 -20.86
CA GLY A 240 5.27 -24.09 -21.73
C GLY A 240 4.99 -23.63 -23.15
N LEU A 241 4.46 -24.58 -23.93
CA LEU A 241 3.92 -24.35 -25.26
C LEU A 241 2.45 -24.78 -25.24
N ASN A 242 1.57 -23.88 -25.65
CA ASN A 242 0.18 -24.22 -25.88
C ASN A 242 0.07 -25.00 -27.19
N MET A 243 0.03 -26.33 -27.06
CA MET A 243 -0.10 -27.27 -28.18
C MET A 243 -1.54 -27.37 -28.73
N ALA A 244 -2.52 -26.70 -28.10
CA ALA A 244 -3.92 -26.71 -28.53
C ALA A 244 -4.22 -25.60 -29.57
N ALA A 245 -3.31 -24.63 -29.75
CA ALA A 245 -3.42 -23.61 -30.77
C ALA A 245 -3.01 -24.15 -32.17
N PRO A 246 -3.53 -23.58 -33.29
CA PRO A 246 -3.16 -23.99 -34.64
C PRO A 246 -1.66 -23.95 -34.93
N GLU A 247 -0.96 -23.02 -34.28
CA GLU A 247 0.50 -22.95 -34.20
C GLU A 247 0.90 -22.96 -32.72
N PRO A 248 1.83 -23.84 -32.28
CA PRO A 248 2.29 -23.87 -30.89
C PRO A 248 2.80 -22.50 -30.46
N ALA A 249 2.09 -21.87 -29.52
CA ALA A 249 2.45 -20.58 -28.96
C ALA A 249 3.13 -20.76 -27.60
N PRO A 250 4.08 -19.91 -27.21
CA PRO A 250 4.56 -19.87 -25.83
C PRO A 250 3.40 -19.69 -24.86
N GLU A 251 3.59 -20.12 -23.62
CA GLU A 251 2.68 -19.84 -22.51
C GLU A 251 3.51 -19.68 -21.22
N ILE A 252 3.28 -18.59 -20.50
CA ILE A 252 3.93 -18.29 -19.22
C ILE A 252 2.84 -18.09 -18.17
N LEU A 253 2.80 -18.96 -17.19
CA LEU A 253 1.90 -18.84 -16.06
C LEU A 253 2.65 -18.24 -14.88
N TYR A 254 2.22 -17.07 -14.43
CA TYR A 254 2.74 -16.42 -13.24
C TYR A 254 1.87 -16.69 -12.02
N THR A 255 2.45 -16.49 -10.84
CA THR A 255 1.74 -16.52 -9.56
C THR A 255 2.26 -15.42 -8.65
N SER A 256 1.35 -14.73 -7.96
CA SER A 256 1.71 -13.82 -6.86
C SER A 256 2.51 -14.60 -5.81
N SER A 257 3.67 -14.09 -5.39
CA SER A 257 4.56 -14.77 -4.46
C SER A 257 5.17 -13.80 -3.46
N SER A 258 5.06 -14.17 -2.18
CA SER A 258 5.47 -13.35 -1.03
C SER A 258 6.76 -13.89 -0.40
N TYR A 259 7.51 -13.02 0.26
CA TYR A 259 8.80 -13.37 0.87
C TYR A 259 8.84 -13.00 2.35
N LEU A 260 9.62 -13.77 3.12
CA LEU A 260 9.86 -13.50 4.53
C LEU A 260 10.94 -12.41 4.68
N LYS A 261 10.71 -11.47 5.59
CA LYS A 261 11.70 -10.44 5.93
C LYS A 261 11.80 -10.19 7.44
N GLN A 262 12.90 -9.56 7.81
CA GLN A 262 13.02 -8.83 9.08
C GLN A 262 13.22 -7.35 8.77
N THR A 263 12.58 -6.48 9.53
CA THR A 263 12.72 -5.03 9.36
C THR A 263 13.05 -4.40 10.70
N ILE A 264 14.11 -3.60 10.73
CA ILE A 264 14.43 -2.71 11.86
C ILE A 264 14.10 -1.30 11.40
N GLY A 265 13.15 -0.66 12.08
CA GLY A 265 12.63 0.65 11.73
C GLY A 265 12.88 1.69 12.81
N ALA A 266 13.01 2.95 12.40
CA ALA A 266 12.96 4.09 13.29
C ALA A 266 12.29 5.26 12.59
N ASP A 267 11.61 6.09 13.37
CA ASP A 267 10.92 7.26 12.86
C ASP A 267 10.88 8.38 13.90
N PHE A 268 10.73 9.62 13.44
CA PHE A 268 10.64 10.81 14.28
C PHE A 268 9.72 11.87 13.68
N ALA A 269 9.19 12.73 14.55
CA ALA A 269 8.55 13.99 14.21
C ALA A 269 9.01 15.06 15.20
N ILE A 270 9.44 16.22 14.71
CA ILE A 270 9.93 17.34 15.52
C ILE A 270 9.27 18.62 15.03
N SER A 271 8.66 19.34 15.96
CA SER A 271 8.09 20.67 15.70
C SER A 271 9.16 21.74 15.99
N ALA A 272 9.52 22.52 14.97
CA ALA A 272 10.54 23.56 15.05
C ALA A 272 9.99 24.88 14.48
N GLY A 273 9.50 25.76 15.37
CA GLY A 273 8.86 27.01 14.98
C GLY A 273 7.56 26.75 14.20
N SER A 274 7.49 27.22 12.95
CA SER A 274 6.35 26.99 12.04
C SER A 274 6.50 25.74 11.16
N PHE A 275 7.60 25.00 11.30
CA PHE A 275 7.85 23.78 10.56
C PHE A 275 7.62 22.55 11.43
N ILE A 276 7.13 21.49 10.80
CA ILE A 276 7.15 20.14 11.36
C ILE A 276 8.05 19.30 10.45
N PHE A 277 9.11 18.74 11.02
CA PHE A 277 10.00 17.82 10.32
C PHE A 277 9.65 16.40 10.72
N ARG A 278 9.48 15.52 9.74
CA ARG A 278 9.23 14.10 9.99
C ARG A 278 10.25 13.27 9.21
N GLY A 279 10.58 12.10 9.71
CA GLY A 279 11.46 11.20 8.99
C GLY A 279 11.32 9.77 9.45
N GLU A 280 11.57 8.86 8.53
CA GLU A 280 11.55 7.42 8.81
C GLU A 280 12.68 6.72 8.07
N ALA A 281 13.19 5.64 8.65
CA ALA A 281 14.12 4.75 8.02
C ALA A 281 13.83 3.31 8.43
N ALA A 282 13.92 2.38 7.49
CA ALA A 282 13.73 0.96 7.71
C ALA A 282 14.77 0.14 6.96
N TRP A 283 15.55 -0.64 7.70
CA TRP A 283 16.48 -1.61 7.15
C TRP A 283 15.77 -2.96 6.98
N ASN A 284 15.50 -3.34 5.72
CA ASN A 284 14.83 -4.58 5.35
C ASN A 284 15.87 -5.66 5.04
N ILE A 285 15.79 -6.76 5.78
CA ILE A 285 16.68 -7.92 5.68
C ILE A 285 15.88 -9.06 5.06
N THR A 286 16.31 -9.51 3.88
CA THR A 286 15.70 -10.58 3.09
C THR A 286 16.71 -11.69 2.83
N LYS A 287 16.24 -12.89 2.50
CA LYS A 287 17.07 -14.04 2.13
C LYS A 287 16.54 -14.70 0.87
N GLY A 288 17.44 -15.16 0.01
CA GLY A 288 17.07 -15.94 -1.18
C GLY A 288 16.88 -15.13 -2.45
N GLU A 289 17.31 -13.86 -2.51
CA GLU A 289 17.23 -13.05 -3.75
C GLU A 289 17.93 -13.69 -4.95
N GLU A 290 18.98 -14.50 -4.73
CA GLU A 290 19.71 -15.17 -5.81
C GLU A 290 18.91 -16.34 -6.40
N VAL A 291 18.00 -16.91 -5.61
CA VAL A 291 17.23 -18.12 -5.96
C VAL A 291 15.81 -17.76 -6.42
N TYR A 292 15.16 -16.82 -5.72
CA TYR A 292 13.74 -16.49 -5.92
C TYR A 292 13.60 -15.11 -6.55
N ILE A 293 13.05 -15.05 -7.76
CA ILE A 293 12.92 -13.79 -8.52
C ILE A 293 12.00 -12.76 -7.84
N TYR A 294 11.05 -13.21 -7.02
CA TYR A 294 10.10 -12.36 -6.28
C TYR A 294 10.66 -11.82 -4.97
N THR A 295 11.85 -12.25 -4.54
CA THR A 295 12.47 -11.78 -3.30
C THR A 295 13.44 -10.63 -3.60
N PRO A 296 13.20 -9.42 -3.07
CA PRO A 296 14.12 -8.29 -3.27
C PRO A 296 15.41 -8.45 -2.47
N ALA A 297 16.42 -7.70 -2.88
CA ALA A 297 17.67 -7.53 -2.13
C ALA A 297 17.41 -6.82 -0.80
N SER A 298 18.25 -7.08 0.20
CA SER A 298 18.22 -6.32 1.45
C SER A 298 18.53 -4.84 1.20
N ALA A 299 17.75 -3.94 1.79
CA ALA A 299 17.78 -2.52 1.46
C ALA A 299 17.34 -1.61 2.61
N LEU A 300 17.90 -0.40 2.62
CA LEU A 300 17.49 0.71 3.46
C LEU A 300 16.43 1.52 2.71
N SER A 301 15.21 1.58 3.21
CA SER A 301 14.19 2.51 2.74
C SER A 301 14.11 3.68 3.72
N TYR A 302 14.00 4.91 3.24
CA TYR A 302 13.90 6.09 4.09
C TYR A 302 13.09 7.21 3.46
N VAL A 303 12.56 8.09 4.30
CA VAL A 303 11.86 9.31 3.91
C VAL A 303 12.17 10.43 4.89
N ALA A 304 12.31 11.64 4.36
CA ALA A 304 12.38 12.86 5.15
C ALA A 304 11.32 13.83 4.62
N ALA A 305 10.53 14.42 5.51
CA ALA A 305 9.44 15.30 5.19
C ALA A 305 9.55 16.63 5.95
N ALA A 306 9.17 17.71 5.29
CA ALA A 306 8.99 19.03 5.89
C ALA A 306 7.56 19.49 5.60
N GLU A 307 6.83 19.79 6.66
CA GLU A 307 5.49 20.34 6.63
C GLU A 307 5.49 21.77 7.14
N LYS A 308 4.74 22.64 6.46
CA LYS A 308 4.49 24.02 6.89
C LYS A 308 3.22 24.59 6.25
N ASP A 309 2.53 25.45 6.99
CA ASP A 309 1.50 26.33 6.45
C ASP A 309 2.12 27.60 5.85
N PHE A 310 1.83 27.87 4.57
CA PHE A 310 2.24 29.09 3.88
C PHE A 310 1.03 29.96 3.52
N GLY A 311 0.43 30.63 4.50
CA GLY A 311 -0.70 31.54 4.25
C GLY A 311 -2.00 30.77 3.95
N GLY A 312 -2.28 29.76 4.77
CA GLY A 312 -3.42 28.85 4.63
C GLY A 312 -3.22 27.75 3.59
N TYR A 313 -2.00 27.59 3.07
CA TYR A 313 -1.62 26.49 2.20
C TYR A 313 -0.76 25.52 3.01
N LEU A 314 -1.38 24.47 3.55
CA LEU A 314 -0.63 23.40 4.18
C LEU A 314 0.18 22.67 3.10
N THR A 315 1.50 22.72 3.23
CA THR A 315 2.44 22.18 2.25
C THR A 315 3.29 21.12 2.91
N ILE A 316 3.33 19.93 2.32
CA ILE A 316 4.16 18.81 2.75
C ILE A 316 5.08 18.44 1.60
N LEU A 317 6.38 18.61 1.81
CA LEU A 317 7.42 18.17 0.87
C LEU A 317 8.13 16.95 1.44
N GLN A 318 8.27 15.90 0.64
CA GLN A 318 8.94 14.67 1.02
C GLN A 318 10.05 14.29 0.05
N TYR A 319 11.18 13.88 0.60
CA TYR A 319 12.25 13.20 -0.11
C TYR A 319 12.25 11.73 0.28
N ILE A 320 12.11 10.86 -0.71
CA ILE A 320 11.96 9.41 -0.55
C ILE A 320 13.18 8.74 -1.16
N GLY A 321 13.77 7.79 -0.45
CA GLY A 321 14.96 7.09 -0.90
C GLY A 321 14.94 5.59 -0.58
N LYS A 322 15.62 4.84 -1.44
CA LYS A 322 15.97 3.43 -1.20
C LYS A 322 17.43 3.21 -1.58
N TYR A 323 18.17 2.52 -0.73
CA TYR A 323 19.55 2.14 -0.97
C TYR A 323 19.73 0.63 -0.76
N THR A 324 20.29 -0.03 -1.76
CA THR A 324 20.49 -1.48 -1.80
C THR A 324 21.99 -1.79 -1.83
N PRO A 325 22.66 -2.00 -0.68
CA PRO A 325 24.11 -2.21 -0.65
C PRO A 325 24.56 -3.43 -1.47
N GLY A 326 23.77 -4.51 -1.41
CA GLY A 326 24.02 -5.75 -2.14
C GLY A 326 23.62 -5.70 -3.62
N PHE A 327 23.34 -4.54 -4.19
CA PHE A 327 22.90 -4.43 -5.58
C PHE A 327 23.93 -5.01 -6.55
N ARG A 328 23.46 -5.93 -7.38
CA ARG A 328 24.19 -6.53 -8.51
C ARG A 328 23.44 -6.26 -9.80
N GLU A 329 24.14 -5.87 -10.86
CA GLU A 329 23.53 -5.80 -12.19
C GLU A 329 23.12 -7.20 -12.65
N ILE A 330 21.98 -7.28 -13.34
CA ILE A 330 21.56 -8.50 -14.03
C ILE A 330 21.82 -8.24 -15.50
N HIS A 331 22.57 -9.12 -16.13
CA HIS A 331 22.87 -9.03 -17.55
C HIS A 331 21.83 -9.79 -18.36
N GLU A 332 21.48 -9.22 -19.51
CA GLU A 332 20.63 -9.87 -20.49
C GLU A 332 21.28 -11.19 -20.95
N PRO A 333 20.52 -12.31 -20.99
CA PRO A 333 21.01 -13.56 -21.55
C PRO A 333 21.51 -13.37 -22.99
N VAL A 334 22.53 -14.13 -23.38
CA VAL A 334 23.08 -14.10 -24.74
C VAL A 334 22.92 -15.47 -25.37
N ILE A 335 22.36 -15.53 -26.59
CA ILE A 335 22.25 -16.78 -27.32
C ILE A 335 23.59 -17.15 -27.95
N ASN A 336 24.11 -18.32 -27.56
CA ASN A 336 25.27 -18.93 -28.19
C ASN A 336 24.80 -20.00 -29.19
N ASN A 337 25.26 -19.92 -30.44
CA ASN A 337 24.89 -20.81 -31.54
C ASN A 337 23.37 -20.80 -31.86
N PRO A 338 22.86 -19.74 -32.52
CA PRO A 338 21.43 -19.56 -32.78
C PRO A 338 20.83 -20.59 -33.75
N SER A 339 21.65 -21.37 -34.45
CA SER A 339 21.19 -22.47 -35.30
C SER A 339 20.82 -23.75 -34.54
N ASP A 340 21.16 -23.85 -33.26
CA ASP A 340 20.80 -24.99 -32.40
C ASP A 340 19.42 -24.76 -31.75
N PRO A 341 18.38 -25.56 -32.09
CA PRO A 341 17.05 -25.39 -31.54
C PRO A 341 16.98 -25.54 -30.00
N THR A 342 17.84 -26.38 -29.41
CA THR A 342 17.88 -26.55 -27.95
C THR A 342 18.46 -25.30 -27.29
N ARG A 343 19.47 -24.67 -27.89
CA ARG A 343 20.02 -23.40 -27.40
C ARG A 343 19.01 -22.27 -27.50
N MET A 344 18.19 -22.26 -28.55
CA MET A 344 17.11 -21.30 -28.69
C MET A 344 16.09 -21.44 -27.56
N LEU A 345 15.69 -22.67 -27.21
CA LEU A 345 14.72 -22.92 -26.13
C LEU A 345 15.27 -22.49 -24.76
N ILE A 346 16.52 -22.81 -24.45
CA ILE A 346 17.17 -22.40 -23.20
C ILE A 346 17.24 -20.87 -23.12
N TYR A 347 17.65 -20.21 -24.22
CA TYR A 347 17.71 -18.76 -24.28
C TYR A 347 16.34 -18.11 -24.07
N MET A 348 15.27 -18.67 -24.66
CA MET A 348 13.90 -18.19 -24.44
C MET A 348 13.50 -18.30 -22.96
N GLN A 349 13.79 -19.44 -22.32
CA GLN A 349 13.54 -19.63 -20.90
C GLN A 349 14.33 -18.61 -20.06
N ASP A 350 15.63 -18.47 -20.30
CA ASP A 350 16.48 -17.51 -19.58
C ASP A 350 15.99 -16.07 -19.75
N MET A 351 15.50 -15.73 -20.96
CA MET A 351 14.91 -14.42 -21.23
C MET A 351 13.63 -14.17 -20.44
N VAL A 352 12.75 -15.18 -20.29
CA VAL A 352 11.57 -15.06 -19.43
C VAL A 352 12.01 -14.74 -18.00
N TYR A 353 12.91 -15.54 -17.42
CA TYR A 353 13.43 -15.30 -16.07
C TYR A 353 14.09 -13.92 -15.93
N TYR A 354 14.87 -13.49 -16.92
CA TYR A 354 15.50 -12.18 -16.95
C TYR A 354 14.46 -11.05 -16.90
N GLN A 355 13.46 -11.07 -17.78
CA GLN A 355 12.43 -10.04 -17.86
C GLN A 355 11.57 -10.02 -16.59
N SER A 356 11.15 -11.19 -16.08
CA SER A 356 10.39 -11.29 -14.83
C SER A 356 11.18 -10.74 -13.64
N ARG A 357 12.49 -11.02 -13.56
CA ARG A 357 13.36 -10.51 -12.50
C ARG A 357 13.58 -9.00 -12.60
N MET A 358 13.78 -8.49 -13.81
CA MET A 358 13.87 -7.05 -14.06
C MET A 358 12.57 -6.35 -13.68
N PHE A 359 11.44 -6.99 -13.91
CA PHE A 359 10.15 -6.47 -13.51
C PHE A 359 9.97 -6.44 -11.99
N ASN A 360 10.25 -7.54 -11.27
CA ASN A 360 10.22 -7.54 -9.81
C ASN A 360 11.14 -6.45 -9.21
N ARG A 361 12.29 -6.15 -9.83
CA ARG A 361 13.13 -5.01 -9.44
C ARG A 361 12.44 -3.65 -9.61
N LYS A 362 11.58 -3.48 -10.61
CA LYS A 362 10.76 -2.27 -10.79
C LYS A 362 9.76 -2.15 -9.63
N ILE A 363 9.04 -3.22 -9.29
CA ILE A 363 8.14 -3.29 -8.12
C ILE A 363 8.87 -2.77 -6.88
N PHE A 364 9.99 -3.40 -6.54
CA PHE A 364 10.69 -3.08 -5.30
C PHE A 364 11.54 -1.82 -5.33
N ASN A 365 11.51 -1.01 -6.40
CA ASN A 365 12.35 0.17 -6.59
C ASN A 365 13.86 -0.14 -6.53
N GLN A 366 14.28 -1.30 -7.04
CA GLN A 366 15.65 -1.80 -7.07
C GLN A 366 16.21 -1.92 -8.51
N GLN A 367 15.81 -0.99 -9.38
CA GLN A 367 16.36 -0.90 -10.75
C GLN A 367 17.83 -0.44 -10.76
N LYS A 368 18.22 0.33 -9.75
CA LYS A 368 19.59 0.80 -9.49
C LYS A 368 19.95 0.58 -8.02
N ARG A 369 21.23 0.71 -7.70
CA ARG A 369 21.73 0.64 -6.31
C ARG A 369 21.06 1.65 -5.37
N SER A 370 20.75 2.84 -5.87
CA SER A 370 19.94 3.82 -5.17
C SER A 370 18.76 4.26 -6.02
N ASN A 371 17.62 4.46 -5.37
CA ASN A 371 16.40 5.01 -5.96
C ASN A 371 15.97 6.22 -5.13
N HIS A 372 15.55 7.28 -5.81
CA HIS A 372 15.18 8.56 -5.22
C HIS A 372 13.91 9.11 -5.85
N ALA A 373 13.04 9.65 -5.02
CA ALA A 373 11.80 10.29 -5.43
C ALA A 373 11.49 11.53 -4.56
N LEU A 374 10.62 12.38 -5.08
CA LEU A 374 10.06 13.53 -4.39
C LEU A 374 8.53 13.44 -4.40
N ALA A 375 7.90 13.86 -3.31
CA ALA A 375 6.47 14.07 -3.25
C ALA A 375 6.16 15.45 -2.69
N LEU A 376 5.13 16.10 -3.24
CA LEU A 376 4.64 17.39 -2.81
C LEU A 376 3.12 17.34 -2.68
N THR A 377 2.61 17.66 -1.52
CA THR A 377 1.19 17.84 -1.27
C THR A 377 0.91 19.26 -0.83
N ILE A 378 -0.05 19.91 -1.47
CA ILE A 378 -0.53 21.24 -1.12
C ILE A 378 -2.04 21.13 -0.88
N ARG A 379 -2.47 21.52 0.32
CA ARG A 379 -3.87 21.52 0.74
C ARG A 379 -4.29 22.90 1.20
N LYS A 380 -5.47 23.34 0.77
CA LYS A 380 -6.09 24.58 1.24
C LYS A 380 -7.58 24.39 1.44
N THR A 381 -8.05 24.95 2.55
CA THR A 381 -9.45 24.97 2.92
C THR A 381 -9.98 26.40 2.82
N PHE A 382 -11.18 26.55 2.27
CA PHE A 382 -11.82 27.84 2.00
C PHE A 382 -13.34 27.76 2.19
N ALA A 383 -14.02 28.90 2.02
CA ALA A 383 -15.47 29.02 2.22
C ALA A 383 -15.92 28.52 3.61
N TYR A 384 -15.35 29.10 4.69
CA TYR A 384 -15.68 28.72 6.08
C TYR A 384 -15.52 27.21 6.34
N GLU A 385 -14.41 26.64 5.86
CA GLU A 385 -14.07 25.22 6.04
C GLU A 385 -14.97 24.20 5.32
N THR A 386 -15.83 24.66 4.42
CA THR A 386 -16.72 23.78 3.65
C THR A 386 -16.07 23.18 2.41
N ILE A 387 -15.09 23.85 1.80
CA ILE A 387 -14.42 23.34 0.59
C ILE A 387 -12.92 23.18 0.85
N THR A 388 -12.39 22.00 0.54
CA THR A 388 -10.97 21.68 0.63
C THR A 388 -10.46 21.27 -0.74
N ALA A 389 -9.46 21.99 -1.24
CA ALA A 389 -8.70 21.60 -2.43
C ALA A 389 -7.35 21.02 -2.00
N GLU A 390 -6.97 19.93 -2.65
CA GLU A 390 -5.73 19.20 -2.43
C GLU A 390 -5.10 18.86 -3.78
N MET A 391 -3.82 19.14 -3.93
CA MET A 391 -3.03 18.68 -5.07
C MET A 391 -1.82 17.92 -4.54
N THR A 392 -1.69 16.70 -5.03
CA THR A 392 -0.59 15.83 -4.68
C THR A 392 0.19 15.45 -5.94
N GLY A 393 1.50 15.68 -5.93
CA GLY A 393 2.42 15.29 -6.98
C GLY A 393 3.51 14.36 -6.43
N TYR A 394 3.87 13.34 -7.21
CA TYR A 394 5.00 12.45 -6.94
C TYR A 394 5.86 12.34 -8.20
N TYR A 395 7.17 12.36 -8.03
CA TYR A 395 8.13 12.15 -9.12
C TYR A 395 9.28 11.27 -8.63
N ASN A 396 9.40 10.08 -9.22
CA ASN A 396 10.56 9.24 -9.04
C ASN A 396 11.66 9.68 -10.00
N ILE A 397 12.74 10.25 -9.46
CA ILE A 397 13.88 10.76 -10.24
C ILE A 397 14.62 9.61 -10.93
N THR A 398 14.62 8.43 -10.31
CA THR A 398 15.39 7.27 -10.79
C THR A 398 14.70 6.54 -11.94
N SER A 399 13.39 6.28 -11.81
CA SER A 399 12.59 5.63 -12.85
C SER A 399 11.92 6.62 -13.80
N ARG A 400 11.95 7.92 -13.50
CA ARG A 400 11.31 9.02 -14.26
C ARG A 400 9.78 8.89 -14.34
N GLU A 401 9.19 8.25 -13.34
CA GLU A 401 7.75 8.05 -13.21
C GLU A 401 7.14 9.17 -12.38
N TYR A 402 5.97 9.66 -12.78
CA TYR A 402 5.26 10.70 -12.05
C TYR A 402 3.78 10.39 -11.87
N LEU A 403 3.24 10.86 -10.75
CA LEU A 403 1.83 10.83 -10.41
C LEU A 403 1.37 12.24 -10.06
N LEU A 404 0.18 12.61 -10.54
CA LEU A 404 -0.54 13.80 -10.14
C LEU A 404 -1.95 13.41 -9.70
N ARG A 405 -2.39 13.94 -8.56
CA ARG A 405 -3.70 13.68 -7.99
C ARG A 405 -4.32 14.97 -7.44
N PRO A 406 -5.09 15.71 -8.25
CA PRO A 406 -5.94 16.77 -7.76
C PRO A 406 -7.21 16.20 -7.13
N LYS A 407 -7.68 16.84 -6.07
CA LYS A 407 -8.93 16.52 -5.37
C LYS A 407 -9.56 17.81 -4.84
N VAL A 408 -10.86 17.93 -4.99
CA VAL A 408 -11.69 18.94 -4.32
C VAL A 408 -12.80 18.20 -3.57
N SER A 409 -12.93 18.49 -2.28
CA SER A 409 -13.99 17.98 -1.42
C SER A 409 -14.83 19.14 -0.91
N TRP A 410 -16.15 19.01 -1.03
CA TRP A 410 -17.13 20.00 -0.58
C TRP A 410 -18.10 19.35 0.41
N LYS A 411 -18.08 19.85 1.65
CA LYS A 411 -19.06 19.57 2.69
C LYS A 411 -20.30 20.43 2.43
N THR A 412 -21.33 19.86 1.83
CA THR A 412 -22.59 20.56 1.49
C THR A 412 -23.49 20.75 2.73
N SER A 413 -23.33 19.87 3.71
CA SER A 413 -23.94 19.92 5.05
C SER A 413 -23.01 19.18 6.02
N ASP A 414 -23.36 19.17 7.32
CA ASP A 414 -22.57 18.50 8.36
C ASP A 414 -22.33 17.01 8.09
N ASN A 415 -23.23 16.38 7.34
CA ASN A 415 -23.23 14.95 7.09
C ASN A 415 -23.07 14.56 5.62
N LEU A 416 -23.00 15.51 4.68
CA LEU A 416 -22.93 15.23 3.25
C LEU A 416 -21.68 15.84 2.64
N THR A 417 -20.87 15.00 2.00
CA THR A 417 -19.63 15.40 1.32
C THR A 417 -19.62 14.93 -0.13
N LEU A 418 -19.34 15.85 -1.04
CA LEU A 418 -19.07 15.58 -2.45
C LEU A 418 -17.56 15.71 -2.69
N SER A 419 -16.94 14.69 -3.28
CA SER A 419 -15.53 14.70 -3.67
C SER A 419 -15.40 14.50 -5.18
N ILE A 420 -14.60 15.34 -5.83
CA ILE A 420 -14.24 15.22 -7.24
C ILE A 420 -12.73 15.31 -7.39
N GLY A 421 -12.16 14.55 -8.32
CA GLY A 421 -10.74 14.61 -8.60
C GLY A 421 -10.33 13.66 -9.70
N GLY A 422 -9.05 13.35 -9.75
CA GLY A 422 -8.53 12.36 -10.66
C GLY A 422 -7.13 11.91 -10.32
N HIS A 423 -6.64 10.93 -11.07
CA HIS A 423 -5.29 10.40 -10.95
C HIS A 423 -4.69 10.37 -12.34
N TYR A 424 -3.46 10.85 -12.45
CA TYR A 424 -2.69 10.76 -13.67
C TYR A 424 -1.29 10.24 -13.35
N MET A 425 -1.02 9.04 -13.82
CA MET A 425 0.25 8.33 -13.74
C MET A 425 0.84 8.22 -15.15
N ALA A 426 2.13 8.49 -15.28
CA ALA A 426 2.87 8.20 -16.50
C ALA A 426 4.37 8.03 -16.21
N GLY A 427 5.08 7.43 -17.15
CA GLY A 427 6.51 7.19 -17.08
C GLY A 427 7.07 6.70 -18.42
N PRO A 428 8.37 6.37 -18.48
CA PRO A 428 8.97 5.74 -19.65
C PRO A 428 8.28 4.42 -20.02
N GLU A 429 8.43 4.00 -21.27
CA GLU A 429 7.97 2.69 -21.74
C GLU A 429 8.46 1.57 -20.81
N GLU A 430 7.57 0.63 -20.50
CA GLU A 430 7.82 -0.48 -19.57
C GLU A 430 8.13 -0.07 -18.12
N SER A 431 7.87 1.17 -17.72
CA SER A 431 7.86 1.56 -16.30
C SER A 431 6.56 1.11 -15.61
N ILE A 432 6.54 1.05 -14.27
CA ILE A 432 5.33 0.66 -13.52
C ILE A 432 4.13 1.55 -13.90
N PHE A 433 4.33 2.86 -14.04
CA PHE A 433 3.30 3.82 -14.40
C PHE A 433 2.89 3.80 -15.87
N ASP A 434 3.74 3.26 -16.76
CA ASP A 434 3.34 2.95 -18.14
C ASP A 434 2.36 1.78 -18.19
N TYR A 435 2.53 0.76 -17.33
CA TYR A 435 1.56 -0.34 -17.23
C TYR A 435 0.29 0.05 -16.47
N SER A 436 0.43 0.78 -15.36
CA SER A 436 -0.71 1.09 -14.50
C SER A 436 -1.54 2.25 -15.01
N GLY A 437 -0.92 3.24 -15.67
CA GLY A 437 -1.60 4.42 -16.19
C GLY A 437 -2.80 4.11 -17.08
N PRO A 438 -2.70 3.20 -18.06
CA PRO A 438 -3.83 2.78 -18.89
C PRO A 438 -5.04 2.22 -18.14
N VAL A 439 -4.85 1.69 -16.93
CA VAL A 439 -5.91 1.06 -16.12
C VAL A 439 -6.41 1.98 -15.01
N MET A 440 -5.51 2.71 -14.36
CA MET A 440 -5.79 3.45 -13.12
C MET A 440 -6.00 4.95 -13.33
N ASN A 441 -5.51 5.51 -14.44
CA ASN A 441 -5.74 6.93 -14.74
C ASN A 441 -7.22 7.19 -14.93
N GLY A 442 -7.67 8.37 -14.56
CA GLY A 442 -9.07 8.72 -14.73
C GLY A 442 -9.52 9.80 -13.75
N ILE A 443 -10.82 10.08 -13.81
CA ILE A 443 -11.48 10.98 -12.87
C ILE A 443 -12.35 10.18 -11.91
N PHE A 444 -12.51 10.71 -10.70
CA PHE A 444 -13.43 10.16 -9.72
C PHE A 444 -14.43 11.21 -9.25
N LEU A 445 -15.62 10.72 -8.90
CA LEU A 445 -16.70 11.47 -8.28
C LEU A 445 -17.30 10.60 -7.17
N GLU A 446 -17.41 11.13 -5.97
CA GLU A 446 -17.93 10.41 -4.82
C GLU A 446 -18.88 11.31 -4.01
N LEU A 447 -20.04 10.78 -3.64
CA LEU A 447 -20.97 11.40 -2.72
C LEU A 447 -21.12 10.51 -1.48
N LYS A 448 -20.84 11.06 -0.30
CA LYS A 448 -20.86 10.34 0.98
C LYS A 448 -21.78 11.05 1.96
N ALA A 449 -22.77 10.32 2.46
CA ALA A 449 -23.70 10.76 3.50
C ALA A 449 -23.44 9.95 4.79
N SER A 450 -23.10 10.63 5.89
CA SER A 450 -22.78 10.00 7.18
C SER A 450 -23.92 10.20 8.19
N PHE A 451 -23.94 9.42 9.26
CA PHE A 451 -24.91 9.54 10.35
C PHE A 451 -24.30 9.13 11.70
#